data_AF-A0A7X3I873-F1
#
_entry.id   AF-A0A7X3I873-F1
#
_cell.length_a   1.000
_cell.length_b   1.000
_cell.length_c   1.000
_cell.angle_alpha   90.00
_cell.angle_beta   90.00
_cell.angle_gamma   90.00
#
_symmetry.space_group_name_H-M   'P 1'
#
loop_
_entity.id
_entity.type
_entity.pdbx_description
1 polymer ?
#
loop_
_entity_poly.entity_id
_entity_poly.type
_entity_poly.pdbx_seq_one_letter_code
_entity_poly.pdbx_strand_id
1 'polypeptide(L)' 'MNRPCGGLPSRQGETMKIYATAAFSKLVGKQDVSDDDLREAVARAERNQIDGPLGGHLIKQRIARQGRGR' A
#
# COMPACT_ATOMS: atom_id res chain seq x y z
N MET A 1 14.10 -44.58 10.97
CA MET A 1 14.27 -43.69 9.80
C MET A 1 13.08 -42.74 9.75
N ASN A 2 13.15 -41.57 10.40
CA ASN A 2 12.08 -40.56 10.34
C ASN A 2 12.71 -39.22 9.96
N ARG A 3 12.43 -38.74 8.76
CA ARG A 3 12.80 -37.39 8.32
C ARG A 3 11.72 -36.43 8.81
N PRO A 4 12.01 -35.43 9.66
CA PRO A 4 11.04 -34.39 9.94
C PRO A 4 10.79 -33.58 8.68
N CYS A 5 9.51 -33.38 8.37
CA CYS A 5 9.02 -32.59 7.25
C CYS A 5 9.69 -31.21 7.24
N GLY A 6 10.37 -30.88 6.13
CA GLY A 6 11.02 -29.59 5.94
C GLY A 6 10.00 -28.47 6.02
N GLY A 7 10.22 -27.55 6.96
CA GLY A 7 9.51 -26.27 7.00
C GLY A 7 9.75 -25.52 5.70
N LEU A 8 8.66 -25.20 5.01
CA LEU A 8 8.68 -24.27 3.88
C LEU A 8 9.35 -22.96 4.34
N PRO A 9 10.26 -22.36 3.57
CA PRO A 9 10.79 -21.06 3.91
C PRO A 9 9.61 -20.08 3.95
N SER A 10 9.29 -19.60 5.15
CA SER A 10 8.43 -18.45 5.40
C SER A 10 8.94 -17.33 4.49
N ARG A 11 8.14 -17.00 3.49
CA ARG A 11 8.35 -16.03 2.40
C ARG A 11 8.91 -14.72 2.96
N GLN A 12 10.23 -14.63 3.11
CA GLN A 12 10.90 -13.44 3.62
C GLN A 12 10.83 -12.36 2.54
N GLY A 13 10.22 -11.23 2.89
CA GLY A 13 10.47 -9.94 2.23
C GLY A 13 9.91 -9.79 0.82
N GLU A 14 8.59 -9.93 0.63
CA GLU A 14 7.98 -9.28 -0.54
C GLU A 14 7.97 -7.77 -0.30
N THR A 15 9.07 -7.11 -0.65
CA THR A 15 9.18 -5.65 -0.62
C THR A 15 8.26 -5.09 -1.69
N MET A 16 7.20 -4.41 -1.26
CA MET A 16 6.24 -3.79 -2.14
C MET A 16 6.90 -2.65 -2.93
N LYS A 17 6.85 -2.72 -4.27
CA LYS A 17 7.36 -1.66 -5.15
C LYS A 17 6.26 -0.63 -5.40
N ILE A 18 6.46 0.59 -4.91
CA ILE A 18 5.53 1.70 -5.09
C ILE A 18 6.13 2.68 -6.10
N TYR A 19 5.35 3.03 -7.10
CA TYR A 19 5.74 3.98 -8.14
C TYR A 19 4.86 5.21 -8.06
N ALA A 20 5.48 6.38 -8.01
CA ALA A 20 4.82 7.67 -8.07
C ALA A 20 5.34 8.45 -9.27
N THR A 21 4.44 9.14 -9.99
CA THR A 21 4.87 10.08 -11.04
C THR A 21 5.32 11.39 -10.41
N ALA A 22 6.21 12.12 -11.08
CA ALA A 22 6.70 13.41 -10.57
C ALA A 22 5.57 14.44 -10.35
N ALA A 23 4.53 14.41 -11.19
CA ALA A 23 3.33 15.22 -11.00
C ALA A 23 2.55 14.84 -9.74
N PHE A 24 2.46 13.54 -9.45
CA PHE A 24 1.81 13.03 -8.25
C PHE A 24 2.59 13.39 -6.98
N SER A 25 3.92 13.23 -6.96
CA SER A 25 4.73 13.63 -5.79
C SER A 25 4.60 15.13 -5.47
N LYS A 26 4.56 16.00 -6.50
CA LYS A 26 4.30 17.43 -6.32
C LYS A 26 2.90 17.71 -5.75
N LEU A 27 1.90 16.94 -6.17
CA LEU A 27 0.52 17.05 -5.69
C LEU A 27 0.41 16.60 -4.22
N VAL A 28 1.08 15.51 -3.86
CA VAL A 28 1.13 14.96 -2.49
C VAL A 28 1.73 15.98 -1.53
N GLY A 29 2.87 16.58 -1.88
CA GLY A 29 3.50 17.63 -1.07
C GLY A 29 2.62 18.88 -0.90
N LYS A 30 1.77 19.22 -1.87
CA LYS A 30 0.78 20.32 -1.74
C LYS A 30 -0.42 19.97 -0.87
N GLN A 31 -0.72 18.69 -0.70
CA GLN A 31 -1.92 18.22 0.00
C GLN A 31 -1.68 17.83 1.46
N ASP A 32 -0.43 17.98 1.95
CA ASP A 32 -0.02 17.56 3.29
C ASP A 32 -0.28 16.07 3.52
N VAL A 33 0.14 15.25 2.54
CA VAL A 33 0.07 13.79 2.62
C VAL A 33 1.51 13.27 2.67
N SER A 34 1.82 12.44 3.65
CA SER A 34 3.17 11.89 3.80
C SER A 34 3.37 10.65 2.92
N ASP A 35 4.61 10.34 2.54
CA ASP A 35 4.92 9.09 1.84
C ASP A 35 4.49 7.84 2.64
N ASP A 36 4.49 7.93 3.97
CA ASP A 36 4.04 6.85 4.86
C ASP A 36 2.53 6.59 4.75
N ASP A 37 1.72 7.64 4.64
CA ASP A 37 0.27 7.52 4.43
C ASP A 37 -0.04 6.84 3.09
N LEU A 38 0.76 7.15 2.06
CA LEU A 38 0.65 6.50 0.75
C LEU A 38 1.03 5.03 0.83
N ARG A 39 2.14 4.69 1.49
CA ARG A 39 2.56 3.30 1.70
C ARG A 39 1.50 2.48 2.41
N GLU A 40 0.94 3.03 3.47
CA GLU A 40 -0.13 2.39 4.22
C GLU A 40 -1.39 2.22 3.36
N ALA A 41 -1.73 3.23 2.56
CA ALA A 41 -2.85 3.13 1.63
C ALA A 41 -2.65 1.97 0.63
N VAL A 42 -1.46 1.85 0.04
CA VAL A 42 -1.16 0.75 -0.87
C VAL A 42 -1.19 -0.60 -0.13
N ALA A 43 -0.65 -0.69 1.09
CA ALA A 43 -0.70 -1.90 1.90
C ALA A 43 -2.13 -2.33 2.27
N ARG A 44 -3.07 -1.38 2.37
CA ARG A 44 -4.51 -1.67 2.53
C ARG A 44 -5.13 -2.18 1.24
N ALA A 45 -4.78 -1.58 0.10
CA ALA A 45 -5.25 -2.03 -1.21
C ALA A 45 -4.88 -3.49 -1.48
N GLU A 46 -3.63 -3.89 -1.17
CA GLU A 46 -3.16 -5.27 -1.27
C GLU A 46 -3.96 -6.24 -0.40
N ARG A 47 -4.42 -5.77 0.77
CA ARG A 47 -5.29 -6.53 1.67
C ARG A 47 -6.77 -6.54 1.24
N ASN A 48 -7.06 -6.11 0.01
CA ASN A 48 -8.41 -5.93 -0.53
C ASN A 48 -9.27 -4.93 0.26
N GLN A 49 -8.65 -4.02 1.04
CA GLN A 49 -9.34 -2.96 1.78
C GLN A 49 -9.43 -1.68 0.93
N ILE A 50 -10.07 -1.79 -0.22
CA ILE A 50 -10.28 -0.69 -1.17
C ILE A 50 -11.67 -0.07 -0.98
N ASP A 51 -11.82 1.24 -1.17
CA ASP A 51 -13.15 1.89 -1.11
C ASP A 51 -14.01 1.50 -2.32
N GLY A 52 -13.41 1.39 -3.51
CA GLY A 52 -14.13 0.92 -4.69
C GLY A 52 -13.30 0.85 -5.97
N PRO A 53 -13.58 -0.12 -6.85
CA PRO A 53 -12.95 -0.19 -8.17
C PRO A 53 -13.50 0.91 -9.09
N LEU A 54 -12.64 1.51 -9.91
CA LEU A 54 -13.02 2.45 -10.97
C LEU A 54 -13.03 1.78 -12.36
N GLY A 55 -12.62 0.51 -12.45
CA GLY A 55 -12.46 -0.22 -13.71
C GLY A 55 -11.07 -0.05 -14.31
N GLY A 56 -10.70 -0.91 -15.28
CA GLY A 56 -9.40 -0.82 -15.97
C GLY A 56 -8.17 -0.99 -15.09
N HIS A 57 -8.27 -1.77 -14.00
CA HIS A 57 -7.24 -1.91 -12.96
C HIS A 57 -6.97 -0.64 -12.13
N LEU A 58 -7.87 0.35 -12.19
CA LEU A 58 -7.85 1.49 -11.29
C LEU A 58 -8.71 1.24 -10.06
N ILE A 59 -8.17 1.61 -8.90
CA ILE A 59 -8.87 1.63 -7.62
C ILE A 59 -8.97 3.06 -7.13
N LYS A 60 -10.07 3.38 -6.43
CA LYS A 60 -10.19 4.60 -5.65
C LYS A 60 -10.00 4.25 -4.18
N GLN A 61 -9.12 4.99 -3.52
CA GLN A 61 -8.90 4.86 -2.10
C GLN A 61 -8.76 6.22 -1.43
N ARG A 62 -9.46 6.38 -0.31
CA ARG A 62 -9.38 7.54 0.56
C ARG A 62 -8.27 7.32 1.57
N ILE A 63 -7.48 8.35 1.76
CA ILE A 63 -6.37 8.34 2.71
C ILE A 63 -6.72 9.36 3.79
N ALA A 64 -6.74 8.90 5.04
CA ALA A 64 -6.92 9.79 6.18
C ALA A 64 -5.62 10.59 6.36
N ARG A 65 -5.71 11.91 6.38
CA ARG A 65 -4.54 12.78 6.57
C ARG A 65 -4.24 12.86 8.06
N GLN A 66 -2.99 12.59 8.46
CA GLN A 66 -2.57 12.83 9.84
C GLN A 66 -2.76 14.33 10.18
N GLY A 67 -3.51 14.64 11.24
CA GLY A 67 -3.79 16.01 11.66
C GLY A 67 -5.09 16.66 11.18
N ARG A 68 -5.96 15.95 10.44
CA ARG A 68 -7.32 16.44 10.07
C ARG A 68 -8.49 15.59 10.59
N GLY A 69 -8.25 14.76 11.59
CA GLY A 69 -9.28 14.15 12.43
C GLY A 69 -9.09 14.65 13.86
N ARG A 70 -10.16 15.16 14.46
CA ARG A 70 -10.22 15.38 15.90
C ARG A 70 -10.23 14.04 16.63
#